data_AF-A0A2V9ZR00-F1
#
_entry.id   AF-A0A2V9ZR00-F1
#
_cell.length_a   1.000
_cell.length_b   1.000
_cell.length_c   1.000
_cell.angle_alpha   90.00
_cell.angle_beta   90.00
_cell.angle_gamma   90.00
#
_symmetry.space_group_name_H-M   'P 1'
#
loop_
_entity.id
_entity.type
_entity.pdbx_description
1 polymer ?
#
loop_
_entity_poly.entity_id
_entity_poly.type
_entity_poly.pdbx_seq_one_letter_code
_entity_poly.pdbx_strand_id
1 'polypeptide(L)' 'LFVSGARDQYGPRAKLEQLVNSLPEPKKLVLIEGADHFFAGRLRELREAIEKWAKETVAI' A
#
# COMPACT_ATOMS: atom_id res chain seq x y z
N LEU A 1 0.13 7.13 4.06
CA LEU A 1 0.11 5.69 3.76
C LEU A 1 -0.03 5.52 2.25
N PHE A 2 0.75 4.62 1.65
CA PHE A 2 0.62 4.15 0.27
C PHE A 2 0.31 2.65 0.30
N VAL A 3 -0.65 2.20 -0.49
CA VAL A 3 -0.98 0.77 -0.65
C VAL A 3 -1.07 0.44 -2.13
N SER A 4 -0.42 -0.64 -2.55
CA SER A 4 -0.46 -1.10 -3.96
C SER A 4 -0.39 -2.63 -4.03
N GLY A 5 -0.92 -3.21 -5.10
CA GLY A 5 -0.78 -4.63 -5.37
C GLY A 5 0.61 -4.96 -5.90
N ALA A 6 1.23 -6.04 -5.40
CA ALA A 6 2.57 -6.44 -5.85
C ALA A 6 2.63 -6.87 -7.33
N ARG A 7 1.47 -7.18 -7.94
CA ARG A 7 1.32 -7.53 -9.36
C ARG A 7 0.63 -6.42 -10.17
N ASP A 8 0.59 -5.20 -9.65
CA ASP A 8 0.07 -4.05 -10.38
C ASP A 8 0.96 -3.72 -11.59
N GLN A 9 0.41 -3.93 -12.79
CA GLN A 9 1.09 -3.65 -14.06
C GLN A 9 1.20 -2.14 -14.39
N TYR A 10 0.36 -1.31 -13.77
CA TYR A 10 0.33 0.15 -13.96
C TYR A 10 1.17 0.88 -12.90
N GLY A 11 1.34 0.26 -11.72
CA GLY A 11 2.22 0.72 -10.65
C GLY A 11 3.39 -0.22 -10.36
N PRO A 12 4.38 -0.36 -11.27
CA PRO A 12 5.52 -1.25 -11.03
C PRO A 12 6.22 -0.96 -9.71
N ARG A 13 6.40 -2.02 -8.91
CA ARG A 13 6.98 -1.97 -7.55
C ARG A 13 8.20 -1.07 -7.43
N ALA A 14 9.20 -1.22 -8.31
CA ALA A 14 10.44 -0.47 -8.23
C ALA A 14 10.24 1.05 -8.37
N LYS A 15 9.34 1.49 -9.26
CA LYS A 15 9.03 2.92 -9.44
C LYS A 15 8.27 3.46 -8.24
N LEU A 16 7.35 2.68 -7.68
CA LEU A 16 6.59 3.06 -6.50
C LEU A 16 7.49 3.17 -5.26
N GLU A 17 8.38 2.20 -5.05
CA GLU A 17 9.38 2.23 -3.97
C GLU A 17 10.30 3.44 -4.11
N GLN A 18 10.79 3.74 -5.33
CA GLN A 18 11.61 4.93 -5.58
C GLN A 18 10.85 6.23 -5.25
N LEU A 19 9.60 6.35 -5.70
CA LEU A 19 8.75 7.50 -5.40
C LEU A 19 8.56 7.67 -3.91
N VAL A 20 8.11 6.62 -3.21
CA VAL A 20 7.85 6.70 -1.77
C VAL A 20 9.13 7.07 -1.02
N ASN A 21 10.27 6.46 -1.35
CA ASN A 21 11.55 6.77 -0.71
C ASN A 21 11.99 8.23 -0.87
N SER A 22 11.55 8.92 -1.93
CA SER A 22 11.85 10.34 -2.14
C SER A 22 11.06 11.32 -1.27
N LEU A 23 10.00 10.86 -0.58
CA LEU A 23 9.11 11.71 0.21
C LEU A 23 9.60 11.87 1.66
N PRO A 24 9.27 12.98 2.35
CA PRO A 24 9.52 13.14 3.79
C PRO A 24 8.75 12.14 4.67
N GLU A 25 9.20 11.96 5.92
CA GLU A 25 8.50 11.19 6.95
C GLU A 25 7.38 11.99 7.63
N PRO A 26 6.34 11.33 8.22
CA PRO A 26 6.13 9.89 8.25
C PRO A 26 5.47 9.33 6.98
N LYS A 27 6.06 8.28 6.41
CA LYS A 27 5.53 7.56 5.25
C LYS A 27 5.59 6.04 5.45
N LYS A 28 4.70 5.34 4.75
CA LYS A 28 4.57 3.88 4.80
C LYS A 28 4.08 3.40 3.45
N LEU A 29 4.80 2.44 2.85
CA LEU A 29 4.37 1.70 1.67
C LEU A 29 4.01 0.28 2.10
N VAL A 30 2.81 -0.17 1.72
CA VAL A 30 2.35 -1.55 1.90
C VAL A 30 2.11 -2.14 0.52
N LEU A 31 2.79 -3.24 0.23
CA LEU A 31 2.57 -4.03 -0.98
C LEU A 31 1.76 -5.27 -0.62
N ILE A 32 0.63 -5.46 -1.28
CA ILE A 32 -0.23 -6.63 -1.08
C ILE A 32 0.22 -7.71 -2.04
N GLU A 33 0.89 -8.72 -1.50
CA GLU A 33 1.47 -9.81 -2.28
C GLU A 33 0.41 -10.57 -3.07
N GLY A 34 0.58 -10.63 -4.39
CA GLY A 34 -0.36 -11.29 -5.30
C GLY A 34 -1.60 -10.50 -5.68
N ALA A 35 -1.81 -9.28 -5.16
CA ALA A 35 -2.85 -8.38 -5.63
C ALA A 35 -2.42 -7.68 -6.93
N ASP A 36 -3.38 -7.51 -7.84
CA ASP A 36 -3.26 -6.67 -9.03
C ASP A 36 -3.66 -5.22 -8.72
N HIS A 37 -3.78 -4.39 -9.76
CA HIS A 37 -4.21 -3.00 -9.65
C HIS A 37 -5.59 -2.83 -8.99
N PHE A 38 -6.49 -3.79 -9.19
CA PHE A 38 -7.86 -3.75 -8.69
C PHE A 38 -8.02 -4.45 -7.34
N PHE A 39 -6.95 -5.08 -6.83
CA PHE A 39 -6.96 -5.92 -5.63
C PHE A 39 -8.01 -7.03 -5.71
N ALA A 40 -8.26 -7.58 -6.91
CA ALA A 40 -9.28 -8.59 -7.13
C ALA A 40 -9.04 -9.81 -6.22
N GLY A 41 -10.04 -10.18 -5.43
CA GLY A 41 -9.93 -11.25 -4.44
C GLY A 41 -9.08 -10.94 -3.19
N ARG A 42 -8.52 -9.72 -3.08
CA ARG A 42 -7.60 -9.29 -2.00
C ARG A 42 -8.03 -7.98 -1.31
N LEU A 43 -9.29 -7.60 -1.45
CA LEU A 43 -9.86 -6.39 -0.82
C LEU A 43 -9.84 -6.45 0.71
N ARG A 44 -9.85 -7.67 1.29
CA ARG A 44 -9.72 -7.83 2.75
C ARG A 44 -8.37 -7.34 3.23
N GLU A 45 -7.28 -7.76 2.59
CA GLU A 45 -5.92 -7.34 2.92
C GLU A 45 -5.72 -5.84 2.73
N LEU A 46 -6.35 -5.25 1.71
CA LEU A 46 -6.37 -3.80 1.50
C LEU A 46 -7.04 -3.10 2.70
N ARG A 47 -8.21 -3.56 3.10
CA ARG A 47 -8.92 -3.00 4.26
C ARG A 47 -8.10 -3.13 5.54
N GLU A 48 -7.54 -4.31 5.81
CA GLU A 48 -6.73 -4.57 7.02
C GLU A 48 -5.49 -3.67 7.08
N ALA A 49 -4.82 -3.43 5.95
CA ALA A 49 -3.68 -2.51 5.88
C ALA A 49 -4.07 -1.07 6.25
N ILE A 50 -5.21 -0.60 5.75
CA ILE A 50 -5.74 0.74 6.02
C ILE A 50 -6.21 0.85 7.47
N GLU A 51 -6.99 -0.11 7.97
CA GLU A 51 -7.49 -0.13 9.34
C GLU A 51 -6.35 -0.14 10.35
N LYS A 52 -5.33 -0.97 10.13
CA LYS A 52 -4.14 -1.03 10.99
C LYS A 52 -3.44 0.33 11.04
N TRP A 53 -3.19 0.94 9.88
CA TRP A 53 -2.56 2.26 9.82
C TRP A 53 -3.42 3.33 10.50
N ALA A 54 -4.75 3.30 10.31
CA ALA A 54 -5.66 4.27 10.90
C ALA A 54 -5.66 4.19 12.44
N LYS A 55 -5.71 2.98 13.01
CA LYS A 55 -5.59 2.76 14.46
C LYS A 55 -4.25 3.27 15.02
N GLU A 56 -3.16 3.02 14.30
CA GLU A 56 -1.81 3.46 14.68
C GLU A 56 -1.64 4.98 14.63
N THR A 57 -2.36 5.68 13.74
CA THR A 57 -2.03 7.07 13.36
C THR A 57 -3.09 8.09 13.77
N VAL A 58 -4.37 7.71 13.83
CA VAL A 58 -5.49 8.65 13.93
C VAL A 58 -6.11 8.68 15.33
N ALA A 59 -5.60 7.89 16.28
CA ALA A 59 -6.14 7.78 17.64
C ALA A 59 -7.66 7.49 17.65
N ILE A 60 -8.07 6.48 16.89
CA ILE A 60 -9.42 5.90 16.88
C ILE A 60 -9.33 4.47 17.40
#